data_AF-A0A821DM37-F1
#
_entry.id   AF-A0A821DM37-F1
#
_cell.length_a   1.000
_cell.length_b   1.000
_cell.length_c   1.000
_cell.angle_alpha   90.00
_cell.angle_beta   90.00
_cell.angle_gamma   90.00
#
_symmetry.space_group_name_H-M   'P 1'
#
loop_
_entity.id
_entity.type
_entity.pdbx_description
1 polymer ?
#
loop_
_entity_poly.entity_id
_entity_poly.type
_entity_poly.pdbx_seq_one_letter_code
_entity_poly.pdbx_strand_id
1 'polypeptide(L)'
;RHKEILGPCTGNKCSEALVVDGHQKCRRRVCKAKEIEIKTDLFEKMIVGCCRTPLRYSKYCELHLHKHPETDNNKQKNSRELVISSHIRSWKTRRSQKEKHFGATGCCTSKARGDSYVRKCARSFGVIAAVTNCCIVTTFGEFFRTETLKEILQLLTNSIKVSGVVPKTAVYDDGCHLIEYLHKHIGKDLAETYAAKALSQIKFSVDRTYFRNHVGSWCRANMNPDKNPLLENINTQAAEQLFSWLKGYASIISSLGWKRASMFLLIIFHHKNLIATNIKSSSVFNIVNQVPHEPTISLMHTADSISLLEASNILASSTSSSTNQSNKIVADNLTKCTPEKEKKKTINE
;
A
#
# COMPACT_ATOMS: atom_id res chain seq x y z
N ARG A 1 2.46 -21.61 16.39
CA ARG A 1 1.15 -20.92 16.27
C ARG A 1 1.31 -19.59 16.99
N HIS A 2 1.15 -18.45 16.31
CA HIS A 2 1.01 -17.18 17.01
C HIS A 2 -0.24 -17.32 17.87
N LYS A 3 -0.15 -17.18 19.20
CA LYS A 3 -1.35 -17.00 20.02
C LYS A 3 -2.10 -15.83 19.37
N GLU A 4 -3.41 -15.94 19.18
CA GLU A 4 -4.22 -14.75 18.87
C GLU A 4 -4.05 -13.81 20.05
N ILE A 5 -3.10 -12.88 19.95
CA ILE A 5 -2.75 -12.01 21.09
C ILE A 5 -3.90 -11.03 21.34
N LEU A 6 -4.77 -10.80 20.35
CA LEU A 6 -5.99 -9.99 20.46
C LEU A 6 -7.08 -10.63 19.58
N GLY A 7 -8.22 -10.99 20.19
CA GLY A 7 -9.42 -11.45 19.49
C GLY A 7 -10.07 -10.32 18.64
N PRO A 8 -11.22 -10.58 17.97
CA PRO A 8 -11.95 -9.53 17.26
C PRO A 8 -12.17 -8.33 18.18
N CYS A 9 -11.90 -7.11 17.69
CA CYS A 9 -11.92 -5.91 18.52
C CYS A 9 -13.27 -5.77 19.25
N THR A 10 -13.27 -6.01 20.56
CA THR A 10 -14.42 -5.79 21.44
C THR A 10 -14.37 -4.34 21.92
N GLY A 11 -15.00 -3.41 21.21
CA GLY A 11 -15.26 -2.06 21.71
C GLY A 11 -14.89 -0.90 20.78
N ASN A 12 -14.73 0.25 21.41
CA ASN A 12 -14.78 1.60 20.80
C ASN A 12 -13.60 1.91 19.86
N LYS A 13 -12.58 1.04 19.81
CA LYS A 13 -11.34 1.23 19.04
C LYS A 13 -11.25 0.38 17.77
N CYS A 14 -12.39 -0.11 17.28
CA CYS A 14 -12.46 -0.87 16.04
C CYS A 14 -12.08 0.02 14.84
N SER A 15 -11.23 -0.49 13.95
CA SER A 15 -10.80 0.22 12.73
C SER A 15 -10.12 1.57 12.93
N GLU A 16 -9.58 1.85 14.12
CA GLU A 16 -8.88 3.12 14.42
C GLU A 16 -7.47 3.19 13.83
N ALA A 17 -6.85 2.02 13.59
CA ALA A 17 -5.50 1.93 13.08
C ALA A 17 -5.46 1.13 11.77
N LEU A 18 -4.69 1.64 10.80
CA LEU A 18 -4.42 0.94 9.55
C LEU A 18 -3.03 0.29 9.61
N VAL A 19 -2.98 -1.02 9.56
CA VAL A 19 -1.76 -1.83 9.54
C VAL A 19 -1.44 -2.22 8.10
N VAL A 20 -0.21 -1.95 7.66
CA VAL A 20 0.28 -2.31 6.32
C VAL A 20 1.46 -3.26 6.44
N ASP A 21 1.47 -4.30 5.61
CA ASP A 21 2.62 -5.19 5.45
C ASP A 21 2.56 -5.93 4.10
N GLY A 22 3.65 -6.58 3.70
CA GLY A 22 3.78 -7.39 2.49
C GLY A 22 4.06 -8.88 2.73
N HIS A 23 3.20 -9.74 2.18
CA HIS A 23 3.33 -11.20 2.26
C HIS A 23 4.11 -11.82 1.11
N GLN A 24 5.36 -12.15 1.39
CA GLN A 24 6.26 -12.68 0.38
C GLN A 24 6.06 -14.17 0.03
N LYS A 25 5.02 -14.87 0.51
CA LYS A 25 4.83 -16.31 0.21
C LYS A 25 3.77 -16.57 -0.87
N CYS A 26 2.85 -15.63 -1.08
CA CYS A 26 1.84 -15.72 -2.14
C CYS A 26 2.41 -15.14 -3.44
N ARG A 27 3.15 -15.96 -4.18
CA ARG A 27 3.83 -15.57 -5.43
C ARG A 27 3.31 -16.39 -6.60
N ARG A 28 3.14 -15.75 -7.75
CA ARG A 28 2.84 -16.41 -9.03
C ARG A 28 3.89 -16.08 -10.07
N ARG A 29 3.87 -16.79 -11.20
CA ARG A 29 4.72 -16.44 -12.35
C ARG A 29 4.26 -15.11 -12.94
N VAL A 30 5.22 -14.25 -13.23
CA VAL A 30 4.99 -12.91 -13.82
C VAL A 30 5.97 -12.65 -14.94
N CYS A 31 5.60 -11.73 -15.82
CA CYS A 31 6.46 -11.24 -16.88
C CYS A 31 7.79 -10.72 -16.31
N LYS A 32 8.89 -11.03 -17.01
CA LYS A 32 10.24 -10.63 -16.61
C LYS A 32 10.53 -9.14 -16.84
N ALA A 33 9.67 -8.39 -17.53
CA ALA A 33 9.80 -6.95 -17.64
C ALA A 33 9.59 -6.29 -16.26
N LYS A 34 10.67 -5.78 -15.65
CA LYS A 34 10.67 -5.20 -14.29
C LYS A 34 10.75 -3.68 -14.25
N GLU A 35 10.91 -3.04 -15.41
CA GLU A 35 11.12 -1.59 -15.54
C GLU A 35 9.94 -1.00 -16.30
N ILE A 36 8.73 -1.23 -15.79
CA ILE A 36 7.51 -0.65 -16.33
C ILE A 36 7.28 0.67 -15.63
N GLU A 37 7.34 1.74 -16.39
CA GLU A 37 6.99 3.06 -15.91
C GLU A 37 5.48 3.23 -15.92
N ILE A 38 4.92 3.62 -14.78
CA ILE A 38 3.53 4.02 -14.66
C ILE A 38 3.44 5.40 -14.02
N LYS A 39 2.40 6.13 -14.41
CA LYS A 39 1.97 7.35 -13.72
C LYS A 39 0.86 6.99 -12.76
N THR A 40 0.84 7.63 -11.61
CA THR A 40 -0.27 7.55 -10.66
C THR A 40 -0.66 8.94 -10.23
N ASP A 41 -1.82 9.09 -9.63
CA ASP A 41 -2.24 10.39 -9.08
C ASP A 41 -1.25 10.94 -8.04
N LEU A 42 -0.46 10.07 -7.40
CA LEU A 42 0.50 10.45 -6.39
C LEU A 42 1.90 10.72 -6.96
N PHE A 43 2.27 10.02 -8.02
CA PHE A 43 3.61 10.04 -8.60
C PHE A 43 3.56 10.27 -10.10
N GLU A 44 4.27 11.30 -10.58
CA GLU A 44 4.48 11.50 -12.02
C GLU A 44 5.14 10.29 -12.68
N LYS A 45 6.00 9.60 -11.91
CA LYS A 45 6.77 8.45 -12.36
C LYS A 45 7.00 7.45 -11.24
N MET A 46 6.50 6.23 -11.43
CA MET A 46 6.77 5.08 -10.60
C MET A 46 7.21 3.90 -11.47
N ILE A 47 8.29 3.22 -11.07
CA ILE A 47 8.79 2.03 -11.76
C ILE A 47 8.27 0.80 -11.04
N VAL A 48 7.46 0.00 -11.74
CA VAL A 48 6.90 -1.25 -11.27
C VAL A 48 7.31 -2.41 -12.17
N GLY A 49 7.04 -3.64 -11.75
CA GLY A 49 7.16 -4.80 -12.63
C GLY A 49 5.85 -5.07 -13.38
N CYS A 50 5.94 -5.71 -14.54
CA CYS A 50 4.77 -6.11 -15.29
C CYS A 50 3.98 -7.18 -14.52
N CYS A 51 2.68 -6.92 -14.32
CA CYS A 51 1.78 -7.82 -13.63
C CYS A 51 1.38 -9.04 -14.47
N ARG A 52 1.50 -8.98 -15.80
CA ARG A 52 0.93 -10.01 -16.69
C ARG A 52 1.64 -11.35 -16.53
N THR A 53 0.87 -12.42 -16.71
CA THR A 53 1.40 -13.79 -16.78
C THR A 53 2.20 -13.95 -18.07
N PRO A 54 3.40 -14.55 -18.01
CA PRO A 54 4.16 -14.82 -19.22
C PRO A 54 3.45 -15.86 -20.10
N LEU A 55 3.69 -15.81 -21.41
CA LEU A 55 3.21 -16.84 -22.33
C LEU A 55 3.84 -18.20 -21.99
N ARG A 56 3.17 -19.28 -22.41
CA ARG A 56 3.70 -20.63 -22.23
C ARG A 56 5.08 -20.71 -22.91
N TYR A 57 6.06 -21.26 -22.21
CA TYR A 57 7.47 -21.35 -22.63
C TYR A 57 8.24 -20.03 -22.78
N SER A 58 7.60 -18.88 -22.57
CA SER A 58 8.28 -17.57 -22.56
C SER A 58 8.57 -17.06 -21.14
N LYS A 59 9.48 -16.08 -21.05
CA LYS A 59 9.72 -15.25 -19.85
C LYS A 59 8.90 -13.96 -19.88
N TYR A 60 8.30 -13.61 -21.01
CA TYR A 60 7.56 -12.38 -21.22
C TYR A 60 6.09 -12.66 -21.51
N CYS A 61 5.24 -11.68 -21.22
CA CYS A 61 3.86 -11.70 -21.70
C CYS A 61 3.83 -11.21 -23.14
N GLU A 62 2.70 -11.38 -23.81
CA GLU A 62 2.45 -10.94 -25.18
C GLU A 62 2.95 -9.50 -25.47
N LEU A 63 2.59 -8.53 -24.61
CA LEU A 63 3.01 -7.13 -24.77
C LEU A 63 4.53 -6.90 -24.70
N HIS A 64 5.25 -7.75 -23.96
CA HIS A 64 6.68 -7.57 -23.73
C HIS A 64 7.53 -8.55 -24.53
N LEU A 65 6.91 -9.49 -25.26
CA LEU A 65 7.63 -10.46 -26.06
C LEU A 65 8.40 -9.76 -27.20
N HIS A 66 7.72 -8.89 -27.94
CA HIS A 66 8.30 -8.15 -29.07
C HIS A 66 9.43 -7.20 -28.66
N LYS A 67 9.47 -6.77 -27.39
CA LYS A 67 10.54 -5.89 -26.87
C LYS A 67 11.82 -6.66 -26.52
N HIS A 68 11.77 -8.00 -26.50
CA HIS A 68 12.89 -8.86 -26.11
C HIS A 68 13.02 -10.08 -27.04
N PRO A 69 13.17 -9.88 -28.36
CA PRO A 69 13.20 -10.95 -29.36
C PRO A 69 14.34 -11.96 -29.14
N GLU A 70 15.46 -11.51 -28.56
CA GLU A 70 16.66 -12.33 -28.31
C GLU A 70 16.42 -13.53 -27.37
N THR A 71 15.28 -13.58 -26.67
CA THR A 71 15.03 -14.61 -25.65
C THR A 71 14.26 -15.84 -26.13
N ASP A 72 13.73 -15.83 -27.36
CA ASP A 72 12.97 -16.98 -27.92
C ASP A 72 13.86 -18.00 -28.65
N ASN A 73 15.15 -17.71 -28.86
CA ASN A 73 16.07 -18.61 -29.59
C ASN A 73 16.54 -19.85 -28.81
N ASN A 74 15.91 -20.18 -27.67
CA ASN A 74 16.24 -21.37 -26.90
C ASN A 74 15.78 -22.69 -27.57
N LYS A 75 15.34 -22.64 -28.84
CA LYS A 75 15.15 -23.80 -29.73
C LYS A 75 16.40 -24.16 -30.56
N GLN A 76 17.48 -23.37 -30.54
CA GLN A 76 18.74 -23.75 -31.19
C GLN A 76 19.88 -23.79 -30.16
N LYS A 77 19.92 -24.89 -29.39
CA LYS A 77 21.19 -25.39 -28.90
C LYS A 77 21.75 -26.34 -29.96
N ASN A 78 22.70 -25.85 -30.73
CA ASN A 78 23.86 -26.60 -31.20
C ASN A 78 24.90 -25.64 -31.79
N SER A 79 25.56 -24.87 -30.92
CA SER A 79 26.97 -24.54 -31.11
C SER A 79 27.55 -24.10 -29.78
N ARG A 80 28.62 -24.79 -29.39
CA ARG A 80 29.54 -24.36 -28.36
C ARG A 80 30.21 -23.09 -28.89
N GLU A 81 29.96 -21.96 -28.26
CA GLU A 81 30.95 -20.88 -28.31
C GLU A 81 30.93 -20.08 -27.00
N LEU A 82 32.00 -20.29 -26.24
CA LEU A 82 32.46 -19.41 -25.18
C LEU A 82 32.84 -18.07 -25.82
N VAL A 83 32.16 -16.99 -25.49
CA VAL A 83 32.78 -15.67 -25.52
C VAL A 83 32.44 -14.89 -24.26
N ILE A 84 33.51 -14.61 -23.53
CA ILE A 84 33.67 -13.73 -22.38
C ILE A 84 33.50 -12.28 -22.85
N SER A 85 32.67 -11.48 -22.17
CA SER A 85 32.86 -10.03 -22.09
C SER A 85 32.04 -9.45 -20.93
N SER A 86 32.64 -9.52 -19.75
CA SER A 86 32.21 -8.83 -18.54
C SER A 86 32.75 -7.40 -18.54
N HIS A 87 31.93 -6.43 -18.94
CA HIS A 87 32.17 -5.01 -18.66
C HIS A 87 30.86 -4.29 -18.32
N ILE A 88 30.14 -4.80 -17.32
CA ILE A 88 29.15 -3.97 -16.61
C ILE A 88 29.91 -3.21 -15.53
N ARG A 89 30.19 -1.92 -15.81
CA ARG A 89 30.67 -0.96 -14.81
C ARG A 89 29.82 -1.12 -13.56
N SER A 90 30.43 -1.60 -12.47
CA SER A 90 29.76 -1.63 -11.18
C SER A 90 29.50 -0.18 -10.80
N TRP A 91 28.24 0.24 -10.86
CA TRP A 91 27.80 1.46 -10.19
C TRP A 91 27.92 1.19 -8.70
N LYS A 92 29.14 1.34 -8.15
CA LYS A 92 29.32 1.65 -6.74
C LYS A 92 28.76 3.05 -6.59
N THR A 93 27.44 3.15 -6.43
CA THR A 93 26.81 4.37 -5.92
C THR A 93 27.52 4.67 -4.61
N ARG A 94 28.45 5.64 -4.63
CA ARG A 94 28.91 6.32 -3.42
C ARG A 94 27.64 6.71 -2.69
N ARG A 95 27.32 6.02 -1.59
CA ARG A 95 26.37 6.53 -0.60
C ARG A 95 27.01 7.80 -0.09
N SER A 96 26.77 8.93 -0.76
CA SER A 96 27.05 10.23 -0.19
C SER A 96 26.30 10.24 1.13
N GLN A 97 27.02 10.40 2.25
CA GLN A 97 26.44 10.74 3.54
C GLN A 97 25.79 12.11 3.39
N LYS A 98 24.63 12.16 2.73
CA LYS A 98 23.77 13.33 2.75
C LYS A 98 23.20 13.35 4.16
N GLU A 99 23.42 14.44 4.88
CA GLU A 99 22.85 14.66 6.21
C GLU A 99 21.36 14.37 6.15
N LYS A 100 20.95 13.31 6.85
CA LYS A 100 19.55 12.88 6.89
C LYS A 100 18.89 13.59 8.05
N HIS A 101 17.90 14.42 7.73
CA HIS A 101 17.17 15.29 8.64
C HIS A 101 16.59 14.59 9.89
N PHE A 102 16.39 13.26 9.84
CA PHE A 102 15.76 12.48 10.91
C PHE A 102 16.73 11.59 11.69
N GLY A 103 18.03 11.56 11.40
CA GLY A 103 18.96 10.68 12.12
C GLY A 103 18.62 9.18 12.02
N ALA A 104 17.78 8.78 11.06
CA ALA A 104 17.41 7.38 10.79
C ALA A 104 18.54 6.56 10.16
N THR A 105 19.76 7.11 10.09
CA THR A 105 20.97 6.51 9.47
C THR A 105 21.37 5.17 10.09
N GLY A 106 21.04 4.96 11.36
CA GLY A 106 21.34 3.71 12.07
C GLY A 106 20.32 2.58 11.84
N CYS A 107 19.21 2.83 11.13
CA CYS A 107 18.17 1.82 10.96
C CYS A 107 18.48 0.85 9.82
N CYS A 108 18.98 -0.34 10.15
CA CYS A 108 19.33 -1.39 9.20
C CYS A 108 18.12 -2.22 8.69
N THR A 109 16.92 -1.65 8.69
CA THR A 109 15.67 -2.36 8.36
C THR A 109 15.24 -2.26 6.89
N SER A 110 16.05 -1.62 6.05
CA SER A 110 15.70 -1.44 4.63
C SER A 110 15.44 -2.78 3.93
N LYS A 111 14.21 -2.96 3.45
CA LYS A 111 13.75 -4.19 2.79
C LYS A 111 14.06 -4.24 1.29
N ALA A 112 14.54 -3.15 0.70
CA ALA A 112 14.82 -3.08 -0.73
C ALA A 112 15.91 -4.11 -1.11
N ARG A 113 15.57 -5.05 -1.99
CA ARG A 113 16.55 -5.97 -2.58
C ARG A 113 17.26 -5.28 -3.74
N GLY A 114 18.52 -5.62 -3.96
CA GLY A 114 19.30 -5.07 -5.07
C GLY A 114 18.71 -5.40 -6.44
N ASP A 115 18.94 -4.53 -7.43
CA ASP A 115 18.37 -4.67 -8.78
C ASP A 115 18.78 -5.97 -9.49
N SER A 116 19.95 -6.52 -9.16
CA SER A 116 20.40 -7.82 -9.67
C SER A 116 19.48 -8.96 -9.24
N TYR A 117 18.95 -8.90 -8.00
CA TYR A 117 17.97 -9.85 -7.49
C TYR A 117 16.61 -9.66 -8.18
N VAL A 118 16.16 -8.40 -8.28
CA VAL A 118 14.87 -8.06 -8.90
C VAL A 118 14.80 -8.51 -10.36
N ARG A 119 15.84 -8.25 -11.16
CA ARG A 119 15.90 -8.63 -12.58
C ARG A 119 15.91 -10.14 -12.83
N LYS A 120 16.36 -10.94 -11.86
CA LYS A 120 16.35 -12.40 -11.94
C LYS A 120 15.00 -13.02 -11.54
N CYS A 121 14.14 -12.27 -10.84
CA CYS A 121 12.90 -12.81 -10.31
C CYS A 121 11.84 -12.99 -11.41
N ALA A 122 11.47 -14.24 -11.69
CA ALA A 122 10.38 -14.61 -12.62
C ALA A 122 9.01 -14.79 -11.91
N ARG A 123 8.94 -14.37 -10.64
CA ARG A 123 7.72 -14.42 -9.83
C ARG A 123 7.36 -13.02 -9.32
N SER A 124 6.11 -12.82 -8.95
CA SER A 124 5.77 -11.70 -8.08
C SER A 124 6.49 -11.85 -6.75
N PHE A 125 6.62 -10.75 -6.03
CA PHE A 125 7.27 -10.78 -4.72
C PHE A 125 6.28 -11.01 -3.59
N GLY A 126 4.98 -10.85 -3.84
CA GLY A 126 3.96 -11.12 -2.84
C GLY A 126 2.70 -10.31 -3.05
N VAL A 127 1.84 -10.37 -2.04
CA VAL A 127 0.68 -9.49 -1.88
C VAL A 127 0.99 -8.50 -0.77
N ILE A 128 0.74 -7.23 -0.99
CA ILE A 128 0.74 -6.20 0.03
C ILE A 128 -0.71 -5.86 0.39
N ALA A 129 -0.99 -5.65 1.67
CA ALA A 129 -2.33 -5.34 2.14
C ALA A 129 -2.30 -4.23 3.19
N ALA A 130 -3.32 -3.39 3.14
CA ALA A 130 -3.70 -2.47 4.21
C ALA A 130 -4.91 -3.08 4.93
N VAL A 131 -4.76 -3.24 6.23
CA VAL A 131 -5.69 -4.02 7.07
C VAL A 131 -5.97 -3.19 8.31
N THR A 132 -7.22 -3.10 8.74
CA THR A 132 -7.52 -2.48 10.03
C THR A 132 -6.99 -3.34 11.18
N ASN A 133 -6.89 -2.77 12.39
CA ASN A 133 -6.56 -3.52 13.60
C ASN A 133 -7.55 -4.64 13.95
N CYS A 134 -8.75 -4.67 13.35
CA CYS A 134 -9.71 -5.77 13.46
C CYS A 134 -9.62 -6.79 12.30
N CYS A 135 -8.50 -6.80 11.56
CA CYS A 135 -8.23 -7.73 10.47
C CYS A 135 -9.16 -7.60 9.25
N ILE A 136 -9.79 -6.43 9.06
CA ILE A 136 -10.55 -6.10 7.85
C ILE A 136 -9.61 -5.58 6.79
N VAL A 137 -9.58 -6.24 5.64
CA VAL A 137 -8.77 -5.82 4.49
C VAL A 137 -9.45 -4.63 3.82
N THR A 138 -8.82 -3.47 3.85
CA THR A 138 -9.36 -2.25 3.23
C THR A 138 -8.88 -2.09 1.79
N THR A 139 -7.63 -2.46 1.53
CA THR A 139 -7.02 -2.39 0.20
C THR A 139 -5.88 -3.39 0.12
N PHE A 140 -5.61 -3.90 -1.08
CA PHE A 140 -4.48 -4.78 -1.34
C PHE A 140 -3.91 -4.54 -2.73
N GLY A 141 -2.70 -5.04 -2.95
CA GLY A 141 -2.04 -5.03 -4.24
C GLY A 141 -1.08 -6.21 -4.36
N GLU A 142 -0.74 -6.59 -5.58
CA GLU A 142 0.37 -7.50 -5.82
C GLU A 142 1.58 -6.67 -6.26
N PHE A 143 2.76 -6.93 -5.70
CA PHE A 143 3.98 -6.22 -6.07
C PHE A 143 4.94 -7.14 -6.84
N PHE A 144 5.56 -6.58 -7.89
CA PHE A 144 6.25 -7.34 -8.94
C PHE A 144 7.76 -7.15 -8.94
N ARG A 145 8.24 -6.13 -8.22
CA ARG A 145 9.64 -5.92 -7.84
C ARG A 145 9.73 -6.14 -6.33
N THR A 146 10.64 -5.49 -5.64
CA THR A 146 10.64 -5.42 -4.17
C THR A 146 9.54 -4.51 -3.67
N GLU A 147 9.09 -4.74 -2.44
CA GLU A 147 8.31 -3.74 -1.69
C GLU A 147 9.10 -2.42 -1.64
N THR A 148 8.59 -1.40 -2.32
CA THR A 148 9.17 -0.05 -2.32
C THR A 148 8.29 0.90 -1.49
N LEU A 149 8.91 1.93 -0.91
CA LEU A 149 8.16 2.98 -0.18
C LEU A 149 7.10 3.66 -1.06
N LYS A 150 7.35 3.81 -2.37
CA LYS A 150 6.36 4.33 -3.32
C LYS A 150 5.12 3.43 -3.43
N GLU A 151 5.31 2.11 -3.50
CA GLU A 151 4.19 1.15 -3.52
C GLU A 151 3.41 1.17 -2.19
N ILE A 152 4.08 1.33 -1.04
CA ILE A 152 3.41 1.51 0.27
C ILE A 152 2.54 2.77 0.26
N LEU A 153 3.10 3.92 -0.15
CA LEU A 153 2.39 5.19 -0.19
C LEU A 153 1.21 5.16 -1.17
N GLN A 154 1.39 4.51 -2.32
CA GLN A 154 0.31 4.30 -3.28
C GLN A 154 -0.82 3.45 -2.67
N LEU A 155 -0.48 2.37 -1.95
CA LEU A 155 -1.46 1.52 -1.28
C LEU A 155 -2.25 2.28 -0.22
N LEU A 156 -1.56 3.03 0.65
CA LEU A 156 -2.18 3.86 1.69
C LEU A 156 -3.09 4.93 1.08
N THR A 157 -2.62 5.60 0.02
CA THR A 157 -3.41 6.60 -0.73
C THR A 157 -4.68 5.99 -1.32
N ASN A 158 -4.57 4.81 -1.93
CA ASN A 158 -5.73 4.10 -2.48
C ASN A 158 -6.70 3.71 -1.37
N SER A 159 -6.20 3.26 -0.22
CA SER A 159 -7.03 2.94 0.94
C SER A 159 -7.85 4.14 1.43
N ILE A 160 -7.23 5.33 1.53
CA ILE A 160 -7.92 6.57 1.90
C ILE A 160 -8.96 6.95 0.85
N LYS A 161 -8.61 6.87 -0.44
CA LYS A 161 -9.52 7.21 -1.55
C LYS A 161 -10.76 6.31 -1.58
N VAL A 162 -10.57 5.00 -1.49
CA VAL A 162 -11.67 4.02 -1.57
C VAL A 162 -12.55 4.08 -0.33
N SER A 163 -11.97 4.29 0.84
CA SER A 163 -12.76 4.37 2.08
C SER A 163 -13.39 5.74 2.32
N GLY A 164 -12.83 6.81 1.75
CA GLY A 164 -13.15 8.19 2.11
C GLY A 164 -12.72 8.57 3.54
N VAL A 165 -11.98 7.70 4.24
CA VAL A 165 -11.62 7.86 5.66
C VAL A 165 -10.11 7.96 5.80
N VAL A 166 -9.66 8.98 6.52
CA VAL A 166 -8.25 9.15 6.90
C VAL A 166 -8.03 8.48 8.27
N PRO A 167 -7.20 7.43 8.36
CA PRO A 167 -6.95 6.80 9.65
C PRO A 167 -6.13 7.75 10.55
N LYS A 168 -6.45 7.79 11.85
CA LYS A 168 -5.69 8.61 12.81
C LYS A 168 -4.24 8.12 12.95
N THR A 169 -4.03 6.81 12.83
CA THR A 169 -2.72 6.20 12.94
C THR A 169 -2.54 5.07 11.91
N ALA A 170 -1.31 4.91 11.44
CA ALA A 170 -0.92 3.80 10.59
C ALA A 170 0.31 3.08 11.15
N VAL A 171 0.35 1.78 10.96
CA VAL A 171 1.41 0.90 11.43
C VAL A 171 2.04 0.23 10.23
N TYR A 172 3.36 0.36 10.10
CA TYR A 172 4.13 -0.27 9.02
C TYR A 172 5.50 -0.64 9.56
N ASP A 173 5.98 -1.85 9.26
CA ASP A 173 7.21 -2.36 9.86
C ASP A 173 8.48 -1.60 9.42
N ASP A 174 8.46 -0.93 8.27
CA ASP A 174 9.49 0.02 7.82
C ASP A 174 9.01 1.49 7.87
N GLY A 175 8.13 1.79 8.83
CA GLY A 175 7.49 3.10 9.01
C GLY A 175 8.46 4.27 9.15
N CYS A 176 9.65 4.04 9.73
CA CYS A 176 10.64 5.10 9.94
C CYS A 176 11.16 5.68 8.62
N HIS A 177 11.48 4.81 7.66
CA HIS A 177 11.92 5.19 6.32
C HIS A 177 10.77 5.74 5.49
N LEU A 178 9.53 5.25 5.69
CA LEU A 178 8.34 5.77 5.03
C LEU A 178 8.10 7.24 5.40
N ILE A 179 8.17 7.60 6.68
CA ILE A 179 8.05 8.99 7.15
C ILE A 179 9.18 9.85 6.60
N GLU A 180 10.43 9.40 6.72
CA GLU A 180 11.59 10.12 6.15
C GLU A 180 11.38 10.41 4.66
N TYR A 181 10.89 9.42 3.91
CA TYR A 181 10.55 9.57 2.51
C TYR A 181 9.42 10.58 2.29
N LEU A 182 8.32 10.48 3.04
CA LEU A 182 7.18 11.39 2.93
C LEU A 182 7.63 12.84 3.12
N HIS A 183 8.35 13.16 4.20
CA HIS A 183 8.82 14.52 4.48
C HIS A 183 9.80 15.05 3.43
N LYS A 184 10.66 14.19 2.88
CA LYS A 184 11.64 14.61 1.88
C LYS A 184 11.01 14.89 0.51
N HIS A 185 9.92 14.20 0.19
CA HIS A 185 9.34 14.16 -1.15
C HIS A 185 7.98 14.87 -1.28
N ILE A 186 7.32 15.25 -0.17
CA ILE A 186 6.15 16.16 -0.21
C ILE A 186 6.57 17.48 -0.87
N GLY A 187 5.76 17.95 -1.83
CA GLY A 187 6.02 19.20 -2.58
C GLY A 187 7.14 19.10 -3.62
N LYS A 188 7.66 17.89 -3.88
CA LYS A 188 8.65 17.64 -4.94
C LYS A 188 8.17 16.53 -5.87
N ASP A 189 8.32 15.28 -5.43
CA ASP A 189 7.99 14.09 -6.24
C ASP A 189 6.59 13.55 -5.97
N LEU A 190 5.96 14.01 -4.88
CA LEU A 190 4.59 13.68 -4.49
C LEU A 190 3.66 14.80 -4.92
N ALA A 191 2.69 14.49 -5.78
CA ALA A 191 1.66 15.44 -6.16
C ALA A 191 0.83 15.87 -4.95
N GLU A 192 0.43 17.15 -4.88
CA GLU A 192 -0.38 17.72 -3.79
C GLU A 192 -1.86 17.30 -3.86
N THR A 193 -2.12 16.01 -3.96
CA THR A 193 -3.48 15.47 -3.92
C THR A 193 -4.07 15.52 -2.52
N TYR A 194 -5.40 15.43 -2.41
CA TYR A 194 -6.10 15.28 -1.13
C TYR A 194 -5.50 14.13 -0.29
N ALA A 195 -5.24 12.98 -0.91
CA ALA A 195 -4.67 11.84 -0.22
C ALA A 195 -3.22 12.09 0.24
N ALA A 196 -2.40 12.81 -0.52
CA ALA A 196 -1.06 13.20 -0.09
C ALA A 196 -1.09 14.12 1.14
N LYS A 197 -2.05 15.06 1.18
CA LYS A 197 -2.29 15.92 2.35
C LYS A 197 -2.83 15.13 3.54
N ALA A 198 -3.68 14.14 3.30
CA ALA A 198 -4.17 13.25 4.35
C ALA A 198 -3.03 12.42 4.96
N LEU A 199 -2.10 11.91 4.15
CA LEU A 199 -0.96 11.12 4.62
C LEU A 199 -0.09 11.88 5.63
N SER A 200 0.07 13.20 5.50
CA SER A 200 0.87 13.98 6.46
C SER A 200 0.19 14.18 7.82
N GLN A 201 -1.12 13.90 7.91
CA GLN A 201 -1.90 13.99 9.15
C GLN A 201 -1.88 12.66 9.94
N ILE A 202 -1.47 11.57 9.31
CA ILE A 202 -1.47 10.24 9.92
C ILE A 202 -0.28 10.13 10.88
N LYS A 203 -0.55 9.71 12.12
CA LYS A 203 0.52 9.34 13.04
C LYS A 203 1.02 7.93 12.71
N PHE A 204 2.23 7.84 12.18
CA PHE A 204 2.85 6.55 11.86
C PHE A 204 3.55 5.93 13.08
N SER A 205 3.59 4.60 13.14
CA SER A 205 4.37 3.84 14.11
C SER A 205 4.91 2.57 13.46
N VAL A 206 5.96 1.99 14.03
CA VAL A 206 6.47 0.70 13.59
C VAL A 206 5.65 -0.42 14.22
N ASP A 207 5.44 -1.51 13.48
CA ASP A 207 4.80 -2.70 14.03
C ASP A 207 5.53 -3.22 15.29
N ARG A 208 4.75 -3.60 16.31
CA ARG A 208 5.26 -3.97 17.64
C ARG A 208 6.22 -5.17 17.58
N THR A 209 6.00 -6.13 16.67
CA THR A 209 6.88 -7.31 16.54
C THR A 209 8.21 -6.98 15.88
N TYR A 210 8.22 -5.99 14.99
CA TYR A 210 9.42 -5.60 14.25
C TYR A 210 10.19 -4.45 14.91
N PHE A 211 9.58 -3.70 15.83
CA PHE A 211 10.19 -2.53 16.48
C PHE A 211 11.54 -2.83 17.17
N ARG A 212 11.76 -4.04 17.69
CA ARG A 212 13.06 -4.42 18.27
C ARG A 212 14.24 -4.24 17.30
N ASN A 213 14.01 -4.39 15.99
CA ASN A 213 15.03 -4.25 14.95
C ASN A 213 15.35 -2.78 14.60
N HIS A 214 14.55 -1.84 15.11
CA HIS A 214 14.71 -0.41 14.84
C HIS A 214 15.59 0.24 15.91
N VAL A 215 16.90 0.31 15.64
CA VAL A 215 17.90 0.72 16.64
C VAL A 215 18.25 2.22 16.63
N GLY A 216 17.88 2.97 15.58
CA GLY A 216 18.19 4.39 15.48
C GLY A 216 17.53 5.21 16.60
N SER A 217 18.25 6.18 17.18
CA SER A 217 17.78 7.00 18.30
C SER A 217 16.45 7.70 18.00
N TRP A 218 16.34 8.32 16.83
CA TRP A 218 15.10 8.94 16.38
C TRP A 218 13.96 7.92 16.23
N CYS A 219 14.25 6.73 15.69
CA CYS A 219 13.25 5.69 15.54
C CYS A 219 12.75 5.20 16.90
N ARG A 220 13.66 5.00 17.87
CA ARG A 220 13.32 4.63 19.25
C ARG A 220 12.46 5.69 19.95
N ALA A 221 12.69 6.96 19.66
CA ALA A 221 11.93 8.07 20.24
C ALA A 221 10.54 8.23 19.60
N ASN A 222 10.44 8.15 18.27
CA ASN A 222 9.25 8.59 17.52
C ASN A 222 8.39 7.45 16.97
N MET A 223 8.96 6.25 16.75
CA MET A 223 8.28 5.15 16.08
C MET A 223 7.86 4.01 17.02
N ASN A 224 8.14 4.15 18.31
CA ASN A 224 7.79 3.14 19.31
C ASN A 224 6.26 3.05 19.45
N PRO A 225 5.62 1.93 19.06
CA PRO A 225 4.17 1.79 19.15
C PRO A 225 3.66 1.86 20.59
N ASP A 226 4.47 1.48 21.58
CA ASP A 226 4.06 1.48 23.00
C ASP A 226 4.12 2.87 23.64
N LYS A 227 4.75 3.84 22.97
CA LYS A 227 4.70 5.26 23.36
C LYS A 227 3.58 6.02 22.65
N ASN A 228 2.84 5.37 21.74
CA ASN A 228 1.76 5.99 21.01
C ASN A 228 0.42 5.68 21.68
N PRO A 229 -0.26 6.66 22.33
CA PRO A 229 -1.53 6.42 23.01
C PRO A 229 -2.64 5.96 22.07
N LEU A 230 -2.55 6.27 20.77
CA LEU A 230 -3.48 5.77 19.75
C LEU A 230 -3.36 4.27 19.50
N LEU A 231 -2.26 3.63 19.94
CA LEU A 231 -1.98 2.20 19.76
C LEU A 231 -2.09 1.39 21.05
N GLU A 232 -2.56 2.02 22.14
CA GLU A 232 -2.86 1.33 23.38
C GLU A 232 -4.01 0.34 23.17
N ASN A 233 -3.73 -0.94 23.45
CA ASN A 233 -4.63 -2.08 23.23
C ASN A 233 -5.04 -2.28 21.75
N ILE A 234 -4.22 -1.78 20.82
CA ILE A 234 -4.42 -1.99 19.38
C ILE A 234 -3.60 -3.17 18.87
N ASN A 235 -4.25 -4.01 18.06
CA ASN A 235 -3.62 -5.10 17.33
C ASN A 235 -2.81 -4.58 16.14
N THR A 236 -1.53 -4.33 16.39
CA THR A 236 -0.56 -3.97 15.36
C THR A 236 -0.18 -5.16 14.47
N GLN A 237 -0.43 -6.40 14.91
CA GLN A 237 -0.09 -7.63 14.19
C GLN A 237 -1.17 -8.08 13.19
N ALA A 238 -2.19 -7.27 12.93
CA ALA A 238 -3.33 -7.64 12.08
C ALA A 238 -2.91 -8.10 10.68
N ALA A 239 -1.88 -7.47 10.08
CA ALA A 239 -1.39 -7.86 8.77
C ALA A 239 -0.67 -9.23 8.79
N GLU A 240 0.16 -9.52 9.80
CA GLU A 240 0.78 -10.85 9.94
C GLU A 240 -0.28 -11.95 10.18
N GLN A 241 -1.34 -11.64 10.94
CA GLN A 241 -2.48 -12.55 11.12
C GLN A 241 -3.20 -12.82 9.80
N LEU A 242 -3.49 -11.78 9.01
CA LEU A 242 -4.05 -11.92 7.65
C LEU A 242 -3.16 -12.81 6.79
N PHE A 243 -1.84 -12.62 6.84
CA PHE A 243 -0.89 -13.31 6.01
C PHE A 243 -0.62 -14.76 6.43
N SER A 244 -0.72 -15.05 7.72
CA SER A 244 -0.78 -16.42 8.23
C SER A 244 -1.98 -17.18 7.62
N TRP A 245 -3.15 -16.53 7.58
CA TRP A 245 -4.34 -17.09 6.93
C TRP A 245 -4.17 -17.22 5.41
N LEU A 246 -3.70 -16.16 4.74
CA LEU A 246 -3.53 -16.12 3.28
C LEU A 246 -2.55 -17.19 2.78
N LYS A 247 -1.56 -17.57 3.60
CA LYS A 247 -0.59 -18.63 3.28
C LYS A 247 -1.27 -19.95 2.87
N GLY A 248 -2.46 -20.26 3.41
CA GLY A 248 -3.23 -21.45 3.03
C GLY A 248 -3.61 -21.50 1.54
N TYR A 249 -3.68 -20.33 0.89
CA TYR A 249 -4.05 -20.19 -0.53
C TYR A 249 -2.85 -19.99 -1.46
N ALA A 250 -1.62 -20.03 -0.95
CA ALA A 250 -0.43 -19.71 -1.74
C ALA A 250 -0.27 -20.61 -2.98
N SER A 251 -0.58 -21.90 -2.86
CA SER A 251 -0.53 -22.85 -3.98
C SER A 251 -1.52 -22.47 -5.09
N ILE A 252 -2.77 -22.16 -4.72
CA ILE A 252 -3.83 -21.75 -5.65
C ILE A 252 -3.38 -20.47 -6.37
N ILE A 253 -3.04 -19.42 -5.63
CA ILE A 253 -2.60 -18.12 -6.19
C ILE A 253 -1.42 -18.31 -7.16
N SER A 254 -0.47 -19.18 -6.82
CA SER A 254 0.72 -19.41 -7.65
C SER A 254 0.42 -20.00 -9.03
N SER A 255 -0.70 -20.72 -9.15
CA SER A 255 -1.16 -21.36 -10.40
C SER A 255 -2.01 -20.44 -11.27
N LEU A 256 -2.53 -19.34 -10.71
CA LEU A 256 -3.45 -18.46 -11.42
C LEU A 256 -2.73 -17.47 -12.33
N GLY A 257 -3.35 -17.18 -13.47
CA GLY A 257 -2.99 -16.04 -14.30
C GLY A 257 -3.35 -14.72 -13.62
N TRP A 258 -2.75 -13.60 -14.04
CA TRP A 258 -2.85 -12.32 -13.33
C TRP A 258 -4.29 -11.84 -13.08
N LYS A 259 -5.17 -11.86 -14.09
CA LYS A 259 -6.58 -11.48 -13.92
C LYS A 259 -7.30 -12.38 -12.92
N ARG A 260 -7.10 -13.70 -13.03
CA ARG A 260 -7.73 -14.69 -12.15
C ARG A 260 -7.20 -14.57 -10.71
N ALA A 261 -5.90 -14.31 -10.54
CA ALA A 261 -5.30 -14.10 -9.23
C ALA A 261 -5.87 -12.84 -8.55
N SER A 262 -5.98 -11.71 -9.28
CA SER A 262 -6.59 -10.48 -8.76
C SER A 262 -8.05 -10.69 -8.35
N MET A 263 -8.86 -11.34 -9.21
CA MET A 263 -10.26 -11.65 -8.88
C MET A 263 -10.37 -12.61 -7.70
N PHE A 264 -9.52 -13.64 -7.64
CA PHE A 264 -9.49 -14.59 -6.54
C PHE A 264 -9.17 -13.88 -5.21
N LEU A 265 -8.13 -13.04 -5.17
CA LEU A 265 -7.77 -12.25 -3.99
C LEU A 265 -8.92 -11.34 -3.54
N LEU A 266 -9.59 -10.67 -4.48
CA LEU A 266 -10.74 -9.82 -4.20
C LEU A 266 -11.86 -10.62 -3.51
N ILE A 267 -12.22 -11.78 -4.07
CA ILE A 267 -13.29 -12.64 -3.55
C ILE A 267 -12.93 -13.17 -2.15
N ILE A 268 -11.72 -13.70 -1.95
CA ILE A 268 -11.36 -14.28 -0.65
C ILE A 268 -11.20 -13.22 0.44
N PHE A 269 -10.71 -12.03 0.12
CA PHE A 269 -10.62 -10.94 1.08
C PHE A 269 -12.00 -10.39 1.43
N HIS A 270 -12.89 -10.26 0.44
CA HIS A 270 -14.27 -9.90 0.70
C HIS A 270 -14.96 -10.93 1.61
N HIS A 271 -14.81 -12.23 1.32
CA HIS A 271 -15.36 -13.30 2.15
C HIS A 271 -14.78 -13.28 3.57
N LYS A 272 -13.47 -13.06 3.72
CA LYS A 272 -12.83 -12.89 5.03
C LYS A 272 -13.42 -11.70 5.79
N ASN A 273 -13.62 -10.57 5.11
CA ASN A 273 -14.21 -9.39 5.73
C ASN A 273 -15.63 -9.67 6.22
N LEU A 274 -16.47 -10.37 5.45
CA LEU A 274 -17.82 -10.76 5.88
C LEU A 274 -17.80 -11.62 7.15
N ILE A 275 -16.88 -12.59 7.23
CA ILE A 275 -16.71 -13.41 8.43
C ILE A 275 -16.29 -12.55 9.62
N ALA A 276 -15.31 -11.65 9.41
CA ALA A 276 -14.78 -10.81 10.48
C ALA A 276 -15.78 -9.77 11.00
N THR A 277 -16.71 -9.29 10.15
CA THR A 277 -17.75 -8.35 10.56
C THR A 277 -19.04 -9.03 11.03
N ASN A 278 -19.11 -10.37 10.98
CA ASN A 278 -20.32 -11.14 11.26
C ASN A 278 -21.54 -10.68 10.43
N ILE A 279 -21.30 -10.12 9.25
CA ILE A 279 -22.38 -9.74 8.32
C ILE A 279 -22.82 -11.00 7.58
N LYS A 280 -24.07 -11.43 7.81
CA LYS A 280 -24.67 -12.56 7.07
C LYS A 280 -24.68 -12.23 5.57
N SER A 281 -24.17 -13.13 4.73
CA SER A 281 -24.10 -12.91 3.28
C SER A 281 -25.46 -12.64 2.62
N SER A 282 -26.55 -13.11 3.22
CA SER A 282 -27.92 -12.92 2.73
C SER A 282 -28.39 -11.46 2.75
N SER A 283 -27.84 -10.59 3.59
CA SER A 283 -28.23 -9.17 3.59
C SER A 283 -27.57 -8.35 2.47
N VAL A 284 -26.42 -8.79 1.94
CA VAL A 284 -25.70 -8.07 0.87
C VAL A 284 -26.40 -8.21 -0.48
N PHE A 285 -26.96 -9.40 -0.78
CA PHE A 285 -27.75 -9.60 -2.00
C PHE A 285 -29.00 -8.71 -2.06
N ASN A 286 -29.60 -8.40 -0.90
CA ASN A 286 -30.75 -7.50 -0.85
C ASN A 286 -30.37 -6.03 -1.14
N ILE A 287 -29.15 -5.60 -0.82
CA ILE A 287 -28.67 -4.24 -1.10
C ILE A 287 -28.40 -4.08 -2.60
N VAL A 288 -27.81 -5.09 -3.26
CA VAL A 288 -27.55 -5.05 -4.72
C VAL A 288 -28.86 -4.95 -5.51
N ASN A 289 -29.93 -5.59 -5.01
CA ASN A 289 -31.26 -5.52 -5.63
C ASN A 289 -32.02 -4.20 -5.34
N GLN A 290 -31.49 -3.34 -4.48
CA GLN A 290 -32.10 -2.05 -4.13
C GLN A 290 -31.38 -0.84 -4.75
N VAL A 291 -30.28 -1.06 -5.48
CA VAL A 291 -29.66 0.02 -6.27
C VAL A 291 -30.57 0.28 -7.48
N PRO A 292 -31.18 1.47 -7.61
CA PRO A 292 -32.03 1.77 -8.76
C PRO A 292 -31.20 1.62 -10.04
N HIS A 293 -31.73 0.85 -10.99
CA HIS A 293 -31.18 0.74 -12.33
C HIS A 293 -31.28 2.11 -13.02
N GLU A 294 -30.22 2.91 -12.97
CA GLU A 294 -30.09 4.03 -13.90
C GLU A 294 -29.96 3.49 -15.34
N PRO A 295 -30.50 4.21 -16.33
CA PRO A 295 -30.53 3.75 -17.71
C PRO A 295 -29.13 3.54 -18.23
N THR A 296 -28.90 2.34 -18.77
CA THR A 296 -27.63 1.88 -19.31
C THR A 296 -27.22 2.76 -20.48
N ILE A 297 -26.22 3.62 -20.27
CA ILE A 297 -25.54 4.29 -21.38
C ILE A 297 -24.82 3.20 -22.17
N SER A 298 -25.28 2.99 -23.40
CA SER A 298 -24.67 2.10 -24.39
C SER A 298 -23.24 2.57 -24.72
N LEU A 299 -22.24 2.03 -24.01
CA LEU A 299 -20.82 2.18 -24.38
C LEU A 299 -20.42 1.02 -25.30
N MET A 300 -20.64 1.20 -26.61
CA MET A 300 -19.98 0.42 -27.63
C MET A 300 -18.56 0.96 -27.89
N HIS A 301 -17.59 0.06 -27.88
CA HIS A 301 -16.26 0.13 -28.49
C HIS A 301 -15.34 1.32 -28.14
N THR A 302 -14.56 1.18 -27.06
CA THR A 302 -13.11 1.42 -27.07
C THR A 302 -12.43 0.49 -26.06
N ALA A 303 -12.07 -0.70 -26.52
CA ALA A 303 -11.23 -1.61 -25.76
C ALA A 303 -9.77 -1.18 -25.92
N ASP A 304 -9.29 -0.30 -25.03
CA ASP A 304 -7.87 -0.24 -24.67
C ASP A 304 -7.69 0.47 -23.32
N SER A 305 -6.92 -0.17 -22.44
CA SER A 305 -6.27 0.45 -21.26
C SER A 305 -7.08 0.80 -20.01
N ILE A 306 -8.14 0.07 -19.64
CA ILE A 306 -8.75 0.25 -18.30
C ILE A 306 -8.08 -0.69 -17.28
N SER A 307 -7.39 -0.07 -16.33
CA SER A 307 -6.79 -0.77 -15.19
C SER A 307 -7.89 -1.16 -14.19
N LEU A 308 -7.81 -2.36 -13.60
CA LEU A 308 -8.73 -2.88 -12.58
C LEU A 308 -8.83 -2.00 -11.30
N LEU A 309 -8.08 -0.91 -11.20
CA LEU A 309 -8.19 0.08 -10.12
C LEU A 309 -9.45 0.97 -10.25
N GLU A 310 -10.01 1.12 -11.45
CA GLU A 310 -11.20 1.99 -11.65
C GLU A 310 -12.52 1.23 -11.43
N ALA A 311 -12.54 -0.09 -11.60
CA ALA A 311 -13.75 -0.89 -11.39
C ALA A 311 -14.24 -0.87 -9.93
N SER A 312 -13.36 -0.58 -8.96
CA SER A 312 -13.70 -0.44 -7.54
C SER A 312 -14.36 0.90 -7.20
N ASN A 313 -14.14 1.95 -8.01
CA ASN A 313 -14.63 3.31 -7.72
C ASN A 313 -16.10 3.53 -8.14
N ILE A 314 -16.66 2.66 -8.99
CA ILE A 314 -18.03 2.80 -9.49
C ILE A 314 -19.08 2.41 -8.44
N LEU A 315 -18.70 1.67 -7.39
CA LEU A 315 -19.62 1.27 -6.31
C LEU A 315 -19.73 2.28 -5.14
N ALA A 316 -18.96 3.37 -5.13
CA ALA A 316 -18.86 4.28 -4.00
C ALA A 316 -19.46 5.70 -4.23
N SER A 317 -19.99 6.00 -5.43
CA SER A 317 -20.37 7.37 -5.82
C SER A 317 -21.87 7.66 -5.93
N SER A 318 -22.75 6.76 -5.52
CA SER A 318 -24.21 6.95 -5.64
C SER A 318 -24.93 7.20 -4.30
N THR A 319 -24.53 8.21 -3.54
CA THR A 319 -25.41 8.88 -2.56
C THR A 319 -24.95 10.32 -2.30
N SER A 320 -25.53 11.30 -3.00
CA SER A 320 -25.84 12.64 -2.46
C SER A 320 -26.47 13.54 -3.54
N SER A 321 -27.78 13.48 -3.66
CA SER A 321 -28.56 14.62 -4.16
C SER A 321 -30.01 14.53 -3.67
N SER A 322 -30.28 15.20 -2.55
CA SER A 322 -31.58 15.82 -2.30
C SER A 322 -31.39 16.99 -1.34
N THR A 323 -31.36 18.17 -1.91
CA THR A 323 -31.59 19.47 -1.26
C THR A 323 -32.93 19.50 -0.53
N ASN A 324 -32.98 20.12 0.65
CA ASN A 324 -34.07 21.02 1.01
C ASN A 324 -33.60 22.11 2.01
N GLN A 325 -33.95 23.34 1.64
CA GLN A 325 -33.96 24.57 2.45
C GLN A 325 -34.66 24.31 3.80
N SER A 326 -34.38 24.96 4.93
CA SER A 326 -34.28 26.40 5.19
C SER A 326 -33.85 26.54 6.66
N ASN A 327 -32.99 27.48 7.02
CA ASN A 327 -33.26 28.45 8.11
C ASN A 327 -32.10 29.43 8.25
N LYS A 328 -32.51 30.68 8.45
CA LYS A 328 -31.73 31.91 8.44
C LYS A 328 -31.63 32.42 9.89
N ILE A 329 -30.64 33.30 10.12
CA ILE A 329 -30.44 34.20 11.28
C ILE A 329 -29.92 33.45 12.54
N VAL A 330 -28.87 33.84 13.29
CA VAL A 330 -28.22 35.11 13.65
C VAL A 330 -26.74 34.79 14.02
N ALA A 331 -25.76 35.62 13.64
CA ALA A 331 -24.51 35.77 14.40
C ALA A 331 -23.77 37.04 13.98
N ASP A 332 -24.03 38.12 14.72
CA ASP A 332 -23.12 39.25 14.86
C ASP A 332 -22.05 38.95 15.93
N ASN A 333 -20.93 39.66 15.81
CA ASN A 333 -19.86 39.89 16.80
C ASN A 333 -18.68 38.90 16.84
N LEU A 334 -17.62 39.26 16.11
CA LEU A 334 -16.24 38.90 16.45
C LEU A 334 -15.39 40.18 16.47
N THR A 335 -15.27 40.75 17.67
CA THR A 335 -14.40 41.86 18.00
C THR A 335 -12.97 41.36 18.24
N LYS A 336 -12.03 42.17 17.77
CA LYS A 336 -10.57 42.04 17.84
C LYS A 336 -10.04 41.77 19.26
N CYS A 337 -9.07 40.88 19.39
CA CYS A 337 -8.10 40.89 20.49
C CYS A 337 -6.67 40.94 19.94
N THR A 338 -6.02 42.08 20.16
CA THR A 338 -4.57 42.28 20.12
C THR A 338 -3.92 41.88 21.46
N PRO A 339 -2.61 41.57 21.49
CA PRO A 339 -1.95 41.07 22.69
C PRO A 339 -1.41 42.20 23.58
N GLU A 340 -1.66 42.09 24.89
CA GLU A 340 -0.99 42.88 25.93
C GLU A 340 0.23 42.15 26.50
N LYS A 341 1.27 42.95 26.76
CA LYS A 341 2.54 42.63 27.41
C LYS A 341 2.40 42.74 28.94
N GLU A 342 3.48 42.33 29.62
CA GLU A 342 3.85 42.53 31.04
C GLU A 342 3.58 41.32 31.96
N LYS A 343 4.42 40.95 32.94
CA LYS A 343 5.65 41.54 33.52
C LYS A 343 6.42 40.44 34.25
N LYS A 344 7.74 40.61 34.35
CA LYS A 344 8.66 39.83 35.19
C LYS A 344 8.32 39.99 36.67
N LYS A 345 8.44 38.91 37.46
CA LYS A 345 8.65 39.00 38.91
C LYS A 345 9.69 37.97 39.35
N THR A 346 10.81 38.49 39.83
CA THR A 346 11.91 37.82 40.52
C THR A 346 11.44 37.37 41.90
N ILE A 347 11.80 36.17 42.34
CA ILE A 347 11.77 35.79 43.77
C ILE A 347 13.15 35.18 44.07
N ASN A 348 13.89 35.87 44.92
CA ASN A 348 14.95 35.31 45.76
C ASN A 348 14.26 34.95 47.08
N GLU A 349 14.48 33.73 47.55
CA GLU A 349 14.76 33.36 48.94
C GLU A 349 15.32 31.93 48.95
#